data_AF-A0A453QY23-F1
#
_entry.id   AF-A0A453QY23-F1
#
_cell.length_a   1.000
_cell.length_b   1.000
_cell.length_c   1.000
_cell.angle_alpha   90.00
_cell.angle_beta   90.00
_cell.angle_gamma   90.00
#
_symmetry.space_group_name_H-M   'P 1'
#
loop_
_entity.id
_entity.type
_entity.pdbx_description
1 polymer ?
#
loop_
_entity_poly.entity_id
_entity_poly.type
_entity_poly.pdbx_seq_one_letter_code
_entity_poly.pdbx_strand_id
1 'polypeptide(L)'
;QFPKAAILGNHDCWRTHQFSEKKVDRVRLQLESLGEQHAGYQCLDFPTIKLSVVGGRPFSCGGDRLFRPKLLSQRYGVDDMSGSVRKIYDAATAAPEEHSVILLAHNGPTGLGSRIDDICGRDWVAGGGDHGDPADLEQAISDLQRETGVSIPLVVFGHMHKSLAYGGGLRKMIAFGANNQTIYLNGAVVPRVKPAEAMSPSTISTSERDELQESASVGPMSRAFTTVDLFDGTVEKISEVWVLVSGAQAELEEETVLYKRPREHM
;
A
#
# COMPACT_ATOMS: atom_id res chain seq x y z
N GLN A 1 -3.07 -10.93 -19.02
CA GLN A 1 -2.49 -9.86 -18.20
C GLN A 1 -3.22 -9.84 -16.87
N PHE A 2 -2.52 -9.74 -15.73
CA PHE A 2 -3.20 -9.66 -14.43
C PHE A 2 -3.83 -8.28 -14.24
N PRO A 3 -5.01 -8.18 -13.59
CA PRO A 3 -5.57 -6.91 -13.17
C PRO A 3 -4.62 -6.19 -12.21
N LYS A 4 -4.49 -4.87 -12.33
CA LYS A 4 -3.57 -4.07 -11.52
C LYS A 4 -4.22 -2.73 -11.17
N ALA A 5 -3.99 -2.32 -9.93
CA ALA A 5 -4.23 -0.97 -9.46
C ALA A 5 -2.96 -0.48 -8.77
N ALA A 6 -2.61 0.78 -8.98
CA ALA A 6 -1.44 1.43 -8.43
C ALA A 6 -1.82 2.83 -7.97
N ILE A 7 -1.21 3.28 -6.89
CA ILE A 7 -1.32 4.67 -6.45
C ILE A 7 0.07 5.23 -6.20
N LEU A 8 0.29 6.46 -6.64
CA LEU A 8 1.57 7.16 -6.46
C LEU A 8 1.68 7.71 -5.03
N GLY A 9 2.88 7.64 -4.47
CA GLY A 9 3.24 8.11 -3.15
C GLY A 9 3.95 9.46 -3.11
N ASN A 10 4.29 9.92 -1.91
CA ASN A 10 4.95 11.22 -1.70
C ASN A 10 6.27 11.36 -2.48
N HIS A 11 7.04 10.28 -2.61
CA HIS A 11 8.32 10.31 -3.31
C HIS A 11 8.19 10.46 -4.83
N ASP A 12 7.06 10.04 -5.42
CA ASP A 12 6.82 10.11 -6.87
C ASP A 12 6.63 11.55 -7.38
N CYS A 13 6.27 12.47 -6.48
CA CYS A 13 6.14 13.89 -6.79
C CYS A 13 7.20 14.78 -6.12
N TRP A 14 8.21 14.19 -5.44
CA TRP A 14 9.13 14.95 -4.57
C TRP A 14 9.87 16.09 -5.29
N ARG A 15 10.18 15.89 -6.58
CA ARG A 15 10.90 16.87 -7.40
C ARG A 15 9.99 17.74 -8.28
N THR A 16 8.68 17.52 -8.25
CA THR A 16 7.70 18.24 -9.09
C THR A 16 7.26 19.52 -8.39
N HIS A 17 8.00 20.61 -8.64
CA HIS A 17 7.74 21.94 -8.06
C HIS A 17 7.16 22.94 -9.07
N GLN A 18 7.27 22.63 -10.37
CA GLN A 18 6.92 23.53 -11.44
C GLN A 18 5.89 22.88 -12.36
N PHE A 19 4.80 23.59 -12.57
CA PHE A 19 3.76 23.26 -13.53
C PHE A 19 3.94 24.22 -14.70
N SER A 20 4.39 23.70 -15.84
CA SER A 20 4.62 24.49 -17.05
C SER A 20 4.01 23.77 -18.23
N GLU A 21 3.22 24.48 -19.03
CA GLU A 21 2.68 23.94 -20.28
C GLU A 21 3.78 23.59 -21.28
N LYS A 22 4.98 24.18 -21.15
CA LYS A 22 6.10 24.00 -22.08
C LYS A 22 6.97 22.78 -21.76
N LYS A 23 6.87 22.18 -20.56
CA LYS A 23 7.68 21.02 -20.16
C LYS A 23 6.81 20.00 -19.43
N VAL A 24 6.79 18.78 -19.95
CA VAL A 24 6.19 17.62 -19.28
C VAL A 24 6.91 17.39 -17.95
N ASP A 25 6.19 17.46 -16.83
CA ASP A 25 6.75 17.13 -15.52
C ASP A 25 6.79 15.61 -15.30
N ARG A 26 7.62 15.17 -14.34
CA ARG A 26 7.84 13.73 -14.08
C ARG A 26 6.61 13.01 -13.56
N VAL A 27 5.68 13.71 -12.89
CA VAL A 27 4.43 13.09 -12.44
C VAL A 27 3.56 12.78 -13.64
N ARG A 28 3.51 13.65 -14.65
CA ARG A 28 2.81 13.37 -15.91
C ARG A 28 3.32 12.10 -16.58
N LEU A 29 4.64 11.93 -16.73
CA LEU A 29 5.23 10.73 -17.34
C LEU A 29 4.89 9.45 -16.56
N GLN A 30 4.90 9.51 -15.24
CA GLN A 30 4.52 8.36 -14.40
C GLN A 30 3.04 8.00 -14.58
N LEU A 31 2.15 9.00 -14.60
CA LEU A 31 0.73 8.78 -14.84
C LEU A 31 0.46 8.23 -16.24
N GLU A 32 1.12 8.76 -17.27
CA GLU A 32 1.04 8.23 -18.65
C GLU A 32 1.55 6.79 -18.74
N SER A 33 2.56 6.42 -17.94
CA SER A 33 3.08 5.05 -17.88
C SER A 33 2.15 4.09 -17.15
N LEU A 34 1.46 4.54 -16.10
CA LEU A 34 0.46 3.75 -15.38
C LEU A 34 -0.85 3.61 -16.18
N GLY A 35 -1.23 4.64 -16.93
CA GLY A 35 -2.47 4.68 -17.68
C GLY A 35 -3.68 4.37 -16.79
N GLU A 36 -4.50 3.41 -17.23
CA GLU A 36 -5.72 2.96 -16.55
C GLU A 36 -5.46 2.24 -15.22
N GLN A 37 -4.20 1.93 -14.88
CA GLN A 37 -3.85 1.28 -13.61
C GLN A 37 -3.71 2.26 -12.46
N HIS A 38 -3.66 3.57 -12.71
CA HIS A 38 -3.56 4.57 -11.65
C HIS A 38 -4.91 4.78 -10.97
N ALA A 39 -5.02 4.41 -9.70
CA ALA A 39 -6.29 4.41 -8.97
C ALA A 39 -6.62 5.74 -8.28
N GLY A 40 -5.69 6.70 -8.19
CA GLY A 40 -5.88 7.89 -7.34
C GLY A 40 -7.14 8.69 -7.70
N TYR A 41 -8.09 8.75 -6.76
CA TYR A 41 -9.45 9.30 -6.94
C TYR A 41 -10.28 8.68 -8.07
N GLN A 42 -10.00 7.42 -8.42
CA GLN A 42 -10.69 6.65 -9.44
C GLN A 42 -11.20 5.33 -8.87
N CYS A 43 -12.22 4.78 -9.51
CA CYS A 43 -12.71 3.43 -9.28
C CYS A 43 -12.26 2.52 -10.44
N LEU A 44 -11.52 1.47 -10.13
CA LEU A 44 -11.08 0.46 -11.09
C LEU A 44 -11.88 -0.82 -10.83
N ASP A 45 -12.77 -1.16 -11.75
CA ASP A 45 -13.67 -2.29 -11.61
C ASP A 45 -13.07 -3.60 -12.16
N PHE A 46 -13.26 -4.68 -11.43
CA PHE A 46 -12.88 -6.04 -11.81
C PHE A 46 -14.09 -6.99 -11.72
N PRO A 47 -15.01 -6.95 -12.71
CA PRO A 47 -16.30 -7.65 -12.65
C PRO A 47 -16.19 -9.17 -12.46
N THR A 48 -15.18 -9.80 -13.06
CA THR A 48 -14.98 -11.26 -12.98
C THR A 48 -14.78 -11.75 -11.54
N ILE A 49 -14.29 -10.90 -10.66
CA ILE A 49 -14.06 -11.20 -9.24
C ILE A 49 -14.94 -10.37 -8.30
N LYS A 50 -15.93 -9.63 -8.85
CA LYS A 50 -16.85 -8.74 -8.12
C LYS A 50 -16.13 -7.82 -7.13
N LEU A 51 -15.07 -7.17 -7.62
CA LEU A 51 -14.20 -6.34 -6.81
C LEU A 51 -13.98 -5.00 -7.52
N SER A 52 -14.02 -3.91 -6.78
CA SER A 52 -13.55 -2.61 -7.25
C SER A 52 -12.42 -2.11 -6.36
N VAL A 53 -11.40 -1.50 -6.97
CA VAL A 53 -10.33 -0.81 -6.24
C VAL A 53 -10.53 0.69 -6.41
N VAL A 54 -10.73 1.37 -5.28
CA VAL A 54 -10.92 2.82 -5.25
C VAL A 54 -9.69 3.47 -4.63
N GLY A 55 -9.02 4.34 -5.37
CA GLY A 55 -7.82 4.99 -4.86
C GLY A 55 -8.14 6.21 -4.02
N GLY A 56 -7.46 6.32 -2.88
CA GLY A 56 -7.43 7.51 -2.04
C GLY A 56 -6.65 8.67 -2.66
N ARG A 57 -6.21 9.61 -1.80
CA ARG A 57 -5.37 10.71 -2.23
C ARG A 57 -3.97 10.24 -2.66
N PRO A 58 -3.55 10.49 -3.90
CA PRO A 58 -2.18 10.22 -4.32
C PRO A 58 -1.22 11.23 -3.69
N PHE A 59 0.05 10.85 -3.65
CA PHE A 59 1.16 11.67 -3.15
C PHE A 59 1.17 11.98 -1.65
N SER A 60 0.21 11.48 -0.88
CA SER A 60 0.14 11.82 0.54
C SER A 60 1.45 11.52 1.28
N CYS A 61 1.81 12.36 2.24
CA CYS A 61 2.92 12.13 3.15
C CYS A 61 2.45 12.08 4.61
N GLY A 62 1.15 11.85 4.85
CA GLY A 62 0.54 11.85 6.17
C GLY A 62 0.62 13.18 6.92
N GLY A 63 0.15 13.15 8.16
CA GLY A 63 0.19 14.28 9.09
C GLY A 63 -1.04 15.18 9.01
N ASP A 64 -0.86 16.48 9.30
CA ASP A 64 -1.95 17.42 9.55
C ASP A 64 -2.28 18.34 8.36
N ARG A 65 -1.60 18.16 7.21
CA ARG A 65 -1.64 19.12 6.10
C ARG A 65 -1.77 18.47 4.73
N LEU A 66 -2.40 19.20 3.82
CA LEU A 66 -2.46 18.82 2.41
C LEU A 66 -1.07 18.94 1.78
N PHE A 67 -0.51 17.81 1.35
CA PHE A 67 0.76 17.80 0.63
C PHE A 67 0.55 18.14 -0.85
N ARG A 68 1.36 19.08 -1.37
CA ARG A 68 1.34 19.53 -2.77
C ARG A 68 -0.05 19.97 -3.27
N PRO A 69 -0.70 20.96 -2.62
CA PRO A 69 -2.05 21.42 -3.01
C PRO A 69 -2.15 21.85 -4.48
N LYS A 70 -1.13 22.54 -5.01
CA LYS A 70 -1.10 22.93 -6.43
C LYS A 70 -1.12 21.73 -7.40
N LEU A 71 -0.46 20.63 -7.03
CA LEU A 71 -0.43 19.40 -7.83
C LEU A 71 -1.81 18.75 -7.86
N LEU A 72 -2.43 18.65 -6.68
CA LEU A 72 -3.73 18.03 -6.50
C LEU A 72 -4.83 18.84 -7.21
N SER A 73 -4.81 20.16 -7.05
CA SER A 73 -5.70 21.10 -7.73
C SER A 73 -5.63 20.93 -9.25
N GLN A 74 -4.43 21.01 -9.84
CA GLN A 74 -4.27 20.97 -11.29
C GLN A 74 -4.55 19.61 -11.92
N ARG A 75 -4.28 18.50 -11.23
CA ARG A 75 -4.43 17.15 -11.80
C ARG A 75 -5.75 16.47 -11.46
N TYR A 76 -6.31 16.77 -10.30
CA TYR A 76 -7.48 16.08 -9.77
C TYR A 76 -8.63 17.02 -9.40
N GLY A 77 -8.43 18.34 -9.48
CA GLY A 77 -9.42 19.33 -9.05
C GLY A 77 -9.69 19.28 -7.54
N VAL A 78 -8.67 18.94 -6.75
CA VAL A 78 -8.76 18.85 -5.28
C VAL A 78 -7.95 19.98 -4.65
N ASP A 79 -8.66 20.94 -4.06
CA ASP A 79 -8.06 22.13 -3.42
C ASP A 79 -7.92 22.00 -1.90
N ASP A 80 -8.73 21.14 -1.28
CA ASP A 80 -8.80 20.95 0.17
C ASP A 80 -9.18 19.51 0.56
N MET A 81 -9.24 19.25 1.87
CA MET A 81 -9.61 17.93 2.41
C MET A 81 -11.03 17.54 2.02
N SER A 82 -11.98 18.46 2.07
CA SER A 82 -13.38 18.18 1.73
C SER A 82 -13.53 17.79 0.25
N GLY A 83 -12.75 18.38 -0.65
CA GLY A 83 -12.63 17.96 -2.04
C GLY A 83 -12.06 16.56 -2.18
N SER A 84 -11.06 16.21 -1.37
CA SER A 84 -10.49 14.85 -1.30
C SER A 84 -11.54 13.83 -0.83
N VAL A 85 -12.28 14.14 0.25
CA VAL A 85 -13.38 13.31 0.77
C VAL A 85 -14.41 13.04 -0.31
N ARG A 86 -14.93 14.10 -0.96
CA ARG A 86 -15.93 13.96 -2.03
C ARG A 86 -15.43 13.08 -3.17
N LYS A 87 -14.18 13.26 -3.62
CA LYS A 87 -13.61 12.44 -4.69
C LYS A 87 -13.53 10.95 -4.34
N ILE A 88 -13.13 10.63 -3.10
CA ILE A 88 -13.06 9.24 -2.64
C ILE A 88 -14.47 8.65 -2.52
N TYR A 89 -15.41 9.41 -1.94
CA TYR A 89 -16.80 9.01 -1.78
C TYR A 89 -17.50 8.77 -3.13
N ASP A 90 -17.38 9.72 -4.07
CA ASP A 90 -17.96 9.63 -5.40
C ASP A 90 -17.39 8.43 -6.19
N ALA A 91 -16.07 8.19 -6.06
CA ALA A 91 -15.44 7.04 -6.69
C ALA A 91 -15.94 5.71 -6.10
N ALA A 92 -16.10 5.63 -4.77
CA ALA A 92 -16.59 4.41 -4.12
C ALA A 92 -18.07 4.14 -4.40
N THR A 93 -18.91 5.17 -4.46
CA THR A 93 -20.34 5.03 -4.79
C THR A 93 -20.59 4.74 -6.27
N ALA A 94 -19.61 4.98 -7.13
CA ALA A 94 -19.66 4.57 -8.53
C ALA A 94 -19.36 3.08 -8.77
N ALA A 95 -18.86 2.36 -7.76
CA ALA A 95 -18.63 0.91 -7.86
C ALA A 95 -19.97 0.17 -8.03
N PRO A 96 -20.01 -0.93 -8.81
CA PRO A 96 -21.21 -1.77 -8.92
C PRO A 96 -21.71 -2.27 -7.56
N GLU A 97 -23.03 -2.34 -7.39
CA GLU A 97 -23.67 -2.67 -6.09
C GLU A 97 -23.26 -4.07 -5.58
N GLU A 98 -23.00 -5.00 -6.49
CA GLU A 98 -22.57 -6.36 -6.19
C GLU A 98 -21.06 -6.50 -5.92
N HIS A 99 -20.29 -5.42 -6.04
CA HIS A 99 -18.86 -5.42 -5.78
C HIS A 99 -18.53 -5.14 -4.32
N SER A 100 -17.47 -5.79 -3.84
CA SER A 100 -16.73 -5.29 -2.67
C SER A 100 -15.71 -4.24 -3.09
N VAL A 101 -15.57 -3.19 -2.30
CA VAL A 101 -14.64 -2.08 -2.54
C VAL A 101 -13.40 -2.24 -1.67
N ILE A 102 -12.22 -2.31 -2.31
CA ILE A 102 -10.94 -2.14 -1.63
C ILE A 102 -10.49 -0.69 -1.79
N LEU A 103 -10.26 0.00 -0.68
CA LEU A 103 -9.63 1.31 -0.74
C LEU A 103 -8.10 1.14 -0.82
N LEU A 104 -7.47 1.83 -1.77
CA LEU A 104 -6.03 1.83 -1.96
C LEU A 104 -5.47 3.25 -1.76
N ALA A 105 -4.69 3.45 -0.70
CA ALA A 105 -4.06 4.74 -0.42
C ALA A 105 -2.54 4.60 -0.33
N HIS A 106 -1.80 5.70 -0.45
CA HIS A 106 -0.36 5.64 -0.18
C HIS A 106 -0.07 5.62 1.32
N ASN A 107 -0.82 6.39 2.12
CA ASN A 107 -0.73 6.41 3.57
C ASN A 107 -2.10 6.12 4.18
N GLY A 108 -2.11 5.59 5.42
CA GLY A 108 -3.35 5.20 6.10
C GLY A 108 -4.15 6.38 6.63
N PRO A 109 -5.41 6.17 7.06
CA PRO A 109 -6.22 7.23 7.65
C PRO A 109 -5.70 7.66 9.01
N THR A 110 -5.96 8.91 9.41
CA THR A 110 -5.77 9.33 10.80
C THR A 110 -6.71 8.58 11.75
N GLY A 111 -6.41 8.58 13.05
CA GLY A 111 -7.12 7.84 14.09
C GLY A 111 -6.53 6.46 14.40
N LEU A 112 -5.50 6.03 13.64
CA LEU A 112 -4.84 4.73 13.79
C LEU A 112 -3.38 4.83 14.24
N GLY A 113 -2.97 5.96 14.84
CA GLY A 113 -1.60 6.24 15.26
C GLY A 113 -1.42 6.65 16.72
N SER A 114 -2.24 6.13 17.65
CA SER A 114 -2.22 6.52 19.06
C SER A 114 -0.90 6.21 19.79
N ARG A 115 -0.19 5.16 19.35
CA ARG A 115 1.12 4.72 19.82
C ARG A 115 2.12 4.75 18.67
N ILE A 116 3.41 4.85 19.01
CA ILE A 116 4.50 4.89 18.01
C ILE A 116 4.52 3.66 17.09
N ASP A 117 4.11 2.51 17.60
CA ASP A 117 4.11 1.22 16.93
C ASP A 117 2.77 0.88 16.25
N ASP A 118 1.76 1.74 16.39
CA ASP A 118 0.48 1.57 15.69
C ASP A 118 0.67 1.74 14.17
N ILE A 119 -0.30 1.26 13.39
CA ILE A 119 -0.23 1.18 11.93
C ILE A 119 0.02 2.54 11.25
N CYS A 120 -0.46 3.64 11.86
CA CYS A 120 -0.21 5.02 11.44
C CYS A 120 0.58 5.85 12.48
N GLY A 121 1.25 5.19 13.44
CA GLY A 121 2.00 5.83 14.52
C GLY A 121 3.30 6.49 14.08
N ARG A 122 3.57 7.71 14.52
CA ARG A 122 4.82 8.42 14.24
C ARG A 122 5.93 7.95 15.19
N ASP A 123 7.04 7.49 14.65
CA ASP A 123 8.15 6.86 15.39
C ASP A 123 9.49 7.59 15.25
N TRP A 124 9.57 8.64 14.42
CA TRP A 124 10.80 9.41 14.20
C TRP A 124 10.88 10.73 14.97
N VAL A 125 9.90 11.05 15.83
CA VAL A 125 9.87 12.28 16.64
C VAL A 125 9.51 11.95 18.08
N ALA A 126 10.17 12.65 19.02
CA ALA A 126 9.87 12.53 20.44
C ALA A 126 8.40 12.86 20.74
N GLY A 127 7.72 11.99 21.49
CA GLY A 127 6.29 12.09 21.76
C GLY A 127 5.38 11.41 20.73
N GLY A 128 5.92 11.03 19.57
CA GLY A 128 5.19 10.29 18.54
C GLY A 128 3.99 11.04 17.97
N GLY A 129 2.83 10.40 17.97
CA GLY A 129 1.56 10.93 17.49
C GLY A 129 1.05 10.25 16.23
N ASP A 130 -0.13 10.66 15.77
CA ASP A 130 -0.76 10.11 14.58
C ASP A 130 -0.16 10.73 13.31
N HIS A 131 0.25 9.88 12.36
CA HIS A 131 0.76 10.28 11.05
C HIS A 131 -0.09 9.76 9.89
N GLY A 132 -1.33 9.38 10.16
CA GLY A 132 -2.31 9.11 9.13
C GLY A 132 -2.65 10.36 8.31
N ASP A 133 -3.39 10.15 7.24
CA ASP A 133 -3.84 11.18 6.34
C ASP A 133 -4.86 12.10 7.03
N PRO A 134 -4.73 13.43 6.86
CA PRO A 134 -5.57 14.42 7.52
C PRO A 134 -7.02 14.35 7.05
N ALA A 135 -7.86 13.66 7.83
CA ALA A 135 -9.33 13.69 7.82
C ALA A 135 -10.02 13.60 6.44
N ASP A 136 -9.38 12.99 5.43
CA ASP A 136 -10.01 12.73 4.14
C ASP A 136 -10.37 11.25 3.97
N LEU A 137 -9.39 10.34 4.01
CA LEU A 137 -9.65 8.91 3.88
C LEU A 137 -10.54 8.37 5.02
N GLU A 138 -10.26 8.80 6.26
CA GLU A 138 -11.06 8.44 7.45
C GLU A 138 -12.52 8.89 7.31
N GLN A 139 -12.72 10.17 6.97
CA GLN A 139 -14.06 10.75 6.81
C GLN A 139 -14.82 10.10 5.66
N ALA A 140 -14.17 9.86 4.51
CA ALA A 140 -14.80 9.19 3.38
C ALA A 140 -15.27 7.77 3.74
N ILE A 141 -14.46 7.00 4.48
CA ILE A 141 -14.85 5.67 4.97
C ILE A 141 -16.04 5.77 5.91
N SER A 142 -16.01 6.69 6.87
CA SER A 142 -17.09 6.93 7.84
C SER A 142 -18.40 7.31 7.15
N ASP A 143 -18.34 8.18 6.15
CA ASP A 143 -19.51 8.62 5.37
C ASP A 143 -20.07 7.46 4.54
N LEU A 144 -19.22 6.70 3.85
CA LEU A 144 -19.64 5.53 3.08
C LEU A 144 -20.34 4.49 3.96
N GLN A 145 -19.76 4.17 5.12
CA GLN A 145 -20.32 3.19 6.06
C GLN A 145 -21.65 3.65 6.67
N ARG A 146 -21.85 4.96 6.83
CA ARG A 146 -23.06 5.53 7.44
C ARG A 146 -24.19 5.73 6.43
N GLU A 147 -23.87 6.11 5.21
CA GLU A 147 -24.83 6.64 4.24
C GLU A 147 -25.12 5.68 3.08
N THR A 148 -24.32 4.64 2.90
CA THR A 148 -24.39 3.75 1.74
C THR A 148 -24.39 2.27 2.13
N GLY A 149 -24.69 1.40 1.15
CA GLY A 149 -24.54 -0.06 1.27
C GLY A 149 -23.19 -0.60 0.80
N VAL A 150 -22.21 0.27 0.49
CA VAL A 150 -20.92 -0.14 -0.08
C VAL A 150 -20.15 -0.99 0.93
N SER A 151 -19.81 -2.22 0.53
CA SER A 151 -18.99 -3.11 1.33
C SER A 151 -17.51 -2.75 1.19
N ILE A 152 -16.86 -2.36 2.30
CA ILE A 152 -15.43 -2.02 2.36
C ILE A 152 -14.70 -3.00 3.29
N PRO A 153 -14.42 -4.25 2.83
CA PRO A 153 -13.79 -5.25 3.69
C PRO A 153 -12.31 -4.93 3.98
N LEU A 154 -11.67 -4.14 3.13
CA LEU A 154 -10.22 -3.91 3.20
C LEU A 154 -9.84 -2.48 2.76
N VAL A 155 -8.97 -1.86 3.56
CA VAL A 155 -8.27 -0.62 3.22
C VAL A 155 -6.78 -0.91 3.23
N VAL A 156 -6.14 -0.84 2.06
CA VAL A 156 -4.72 -1.10 1.88
C VAL A 156 -3.97 0.21 1.72
N PHE A 157 -2.88 0.36 2.46
CA PHE A 157 -1.98 1.49 2.32
C PHE A 157 -0.52 1.13 2.59
N GLY A 158 0.36 2.12 2.51
CA GLY A 158 1.78 1.98 2.80
C GLY A 158 2.31 3.15 3.61
N HIS A 159 3.43 3.72 3.14
CA HIS A 159 4.17 4.85 3.74
C HIS A 159 4.81 4.57 5.10
N MET A 160 4.04 4.08 6.08
CA MET A 160 4.49 3.83 7.44
C MET A 160 5.25 2.52 7.52
N HIS A 161 6.59 2.57 7.42
CA HIS A 161 7.40 1.34 7.28
C HIS A 161 7.24 0.36 8.46
N LYS A 162 7.33 -0.93 8.16
CA LYS A 162 7.26 -2.02 9.14
C LYS A 162 8.31 -1.90 10.25
N SER A 163 9.56 -1.63 9.87
CA SER A 163 10.64 -1.40 10.84
C SER A 163 10.55 0.03 11.37
N LEU A 164 10.48 0.17 12.69
CA LEU A 164 10.47 1.47 13.34
C LEU A 164 11.85 2.13 13.27
N ALA A 165 11.85 3.46 13.23
CA ALA A 165 13.02 4.31 13.23
C ALA A 165 13.94 4.00 14.41
N TYR A 166 15.24 4.19 14.20
CA TYR A 166 16.27 4.04 15.22
C TYR A 166 16.30 2.66 15.92
N GLY A 167 15.82 1.61 15.24
CA GLY A 167 15.76 0.26 15.81
C GLY A 167 14.66 0.09 16.86
N GLY A 168 13.60 0.91 16.82
CA GLY A 168 12.51 0.92 17.80
C GLY A 168 11.59 -0.32 17.78
N GLY A 169 11.87 -1.32 16.95
CA GLY A 169 11.08 -2.55 16.83
C GLY A 169 10.26 -2.62 15.55
N LEU A 170 9.10 -3.28 15.63
CA LEU A 170 8.20 -3.52 14.50
C LEU A 170 6.86 -2.83 14.71
N ARG A 171 6.33 -2.28 13.63
CA ARG A 171 5.01 -1.68 13.53
C ARG A 171 3.93 -2.77 13.43
N LYS A 172 2.76 -2.51 14.00
CA LYS A 172 1.53 -3.26 13.72
C LYS A 172 1.14 -3.05 12.26
N MET A 173 1.01 -4.14 11.52
CA MET A 173 0.72 -4.09 10.08
C MET A 173 -0.77 -4.22 9.76
N ILE A 174 -1.59 -4.53 10.76
CA ILE A 174 -3.05 -4.59 10.65
C ILE A 174 -3.72 -3.82 11.79
N ALA A 175 -4.88 -3.22 11.49
CA ALA A 175 -5.82 -2.68 12.46
C ALA A 175 -7.25 -3.00 12.02
N PHE A 176 -8.21 -2.93 12.94
CA PHE A 176 -9.60 -3.24 12.67
C PHE A 176 -10.46 -1.98 12.83
N GLY A 177 -11.36 -1.75 11.88
CA GLY A 177 -12.39 -0.72 11.99
C GLY A 177 -13.49 -1.11 12.99
N ALA A 178 -14.47 -0.22 13.13
CA ALA A 178 -15.64 -0.51 13.95
C ALA A 178 -16.31 -1.83 13.53
N ASN A 179 -16.75 -2.61 14.51
CA ASN A 179 -17.40 -3.91 14.33
C ASN A 179 -16.58 -4.97 13.56
N ASN A 180 -15.26 -4.78 13.39
CA ASN A 180 -14.36 -5.67 12.66
C ASN A 180 -14.75 -5.95 11.20
N GLN A 181 -15.56 -5.09 10.58
CA GLN A 181 -16.02 -5.26 9.20
C GLN A 181 -14.98 -4.82 8.16
N THR A 182 -14.17 -3.80 8.51
CA THR A 182 -13.10 -3.29 7.66
C THR A 182 -11.76 -3.60 8.31
N ILE A 183 -10.85 -4.22 7.54
CA ILE A 183 -9.45 -4.41 7.96
C ILE A 183 -8.59 -3.34 7.30
N TYR A 184 -7.80 -2.65 8.12
CA TYR A 184 -6.75 -1.73 7.67
C TYR A 184 -5.45 -2.51 7.55
N LEU A 185 -4.84 -2.51 6.37
CA LEU A 185 -3.63 -3.26 6.06
C LEU A 185 -2.54 -2.33 5.54
N ASN A 186 -1.41 -2.34 6.22
CA ASN A 186 -0.22 -1.64 5.79
C ASN A 186 0.72 -2.62 5.08
N GLY A 187 1.03 -2.36 3.80
CA GLY A 187 1.93 -3.18 2.97
C GLY A 187 3.36 -2.63 2.88
N ALA A 188 3.78 -1.71 3.75
CA ALA A 188 5.08 -1.04 3.70
C ALA A 188 6.23 -1.84 4.35
N VAL A 189 6.54 -3.02 3.81
CA VAL A 189 7.77 -3.76 4.15
C VAL A 189 8.94 -3.19 3.35
N VAL A 190 9.98 -2.70 4.04
CA VAL A 190 11.18 -2.11 3.41
C VAL A 190 12.44 -2.61 4.14
N PRO A 191 13.46 -3.11 3.42
CA PRO A 191 13.53 -3.28 1.96
C PRO A 191 12.59 -4.38 1.45
N ARG A 192 12.03 -4.19 0.24
CA ARG A 192 11.17 -5.21 -0.42
C ARG A 192 11.96 -6.32 -1.10
N VAL A 193 13.26 -6.11 -1.30
CA VAL A 193 14.16 -7.06 -1.93
C VAL A 193 15.40 -7.14 -1.07
N LYS A 194 15.79 -8.36 -0.68
CA LYS A 194 17.02 -8.63 0.05
C LYS A 194 17.78 -9.77 -0.65
N PRO A 195 19.12 -9.84 -0.54
CA PRO A 195 19.84 -11.07 -0.86
C PRO A 195 19.24 -12.22 -0.04
N ALA A 196 19.12 -13.40 -0.64
CA ALA A 196 18.81 -14.59 0.13
C ALA A 196 19.83 -14.74 1.27
N GLU A 197 19.39 -15.12 2.47
CA GLU A 197 20.35 -15.46 3.52
C GLU A 197 21.26 -16.57 2.98
N ALA A 198 22.56 -16.28 2.92
CA ALA A 198 23.52 -17.28 2.46
C ALA A 198 23.32 -18.50 3.35
N MET A 199 22.95 -19.64 2.77
CA MET A 199 23.18 -20.92 3.43
C MET A 199 24.60 -20.87 3.95
N SER A 200 24.77 -20.89 5.28
CA SER A 200 26.06 -20.79 5.95
C SER A 200 27.08 -21.60 5.16
N PRO A 201 28.20 -21.03 4.71
CA PRO A 201 29.15 -21.79 3.91
C PRO A 201 29.72 -22.88 4.82
N SER A 202 29.17 -24.08 4.70
CA SER A 202 29.78 -25.29 5.21
C SER A 202 31.11 -25.43 4.48
N THR A 203 32.18 -25.07 5.18
CA THR A 203 33.53 -25.64 5.11
C THR A 203 33.87 -26.28 3.76
N ILE A 204 34.27 -25.49 2.76
CA ILE A 204 35.09 -26.01 1.67
C ILE A 204 36.35 -25.15 1.58
N SER A 205 37.46 -25.85 1.82
CA SER A 205 38.83 -25.40 1.88
C SER A 205 39.32 -24.73 0.60
N THR A 206 40.21 -23.77 0.81
CA THR A 206 41.17 -23.19 -0.14
C THR A 206 41.67 -24.16 -1.21
N SER A 207 41.55 -23.79 -2.48
CA SER A 207 42.66 -23.63 -3.43
C SER A 207 42.15 -23.37 -4.85
N GLU A 208 42.67 -22.29 -5.44
CA GLU A 208 42.93 -22.08 -6.86
C GLU A 208 41.86 -22.46 -7.89
N ARG A 209 41.29 -21.44 -8.57
CA ARG A 209 41.52 -21.33 -10.01
C ARG A 209 41.14 -19.98 -10.63
N ASP A 210 42.02 -19.62 -11.55
CA ASP A 210 42.03 -18.56 -12.55
C ASP A 210 40.74 -18.35 -13.35
N GLU A 211 40.60 -17.08 -13.73
CA GLU A 211 40.18 -16.57 -15.05
C GLU A 211 39.30 -17.47 -15.92
N LEU A 212 38.01 -17.18 -15.91
CA LEU A 212 37.12 -16.85 -17.05
C LEU A 212 35.66 -16.91 -16.55
N GLN A 213 34.78 -16.23 -17.28
CA GLN A 213 33.32 -16.43 -17.36
C GLN A 213 32.36 -15.46 -16.64
N GLU A 214 31.50 -14.95 -17.54
CA GLU A 214 30.04 -14.88 -17.44
C GLU A 214 29.44 -13.75 -16.62
N SER A 215 28.37 -13.20 -17.21
CA SER A 215 27.48 -12.22 -16.62
C SER A 215 27.29 -12.53 -15.15
N ALA A 216 27.63 -11.58 -14.27
CA ALA A 216 27.38 -11.71 -12.84
C ALA A 216 25.94 -12.19 -12.65
N SER A 217 25.77 -13.50 -12.38
CA SER A 217 24.46 -14.04 -12.10
C SER A 217 24.09 -13.38 -10.78
N VAL A 218 23.09 -12.51 -10.84
CA VAL A 218 22.56 -11.90 -9.63
C VAL A 218 22.07 -13.08 -8.82
N GLY A 219 22.75 -13.36 -7.71
CA GLY A 219 22.43 -14.48 -6.83
C GLY A 219 20.97 -14.41 -6.39
N PRO A 220 20.42 -15.52 -5.85
CA PRO A 220 19.01 -15.59 -5.53
C PRO A 220 18.61 -14.46 -4.58
N MET A 221 17.47 -13.82 -4.87
CA MET A 221 16.97 -12.66 -4.13
C MET A 221 15.60 -12.95 -3.56
N SER A 222 15.40 -12.63 -2.29
CA SER A 222 14.10 -12.71 -1.62
C SER A 222 13.29 -11.44 -1.89
N ARG A 223 12.01 -11.60 -2.22
CA ARG A 223 11.07 -10.49 -2.47
C ARG A 223 9.89 -10.56 -1.51
N ALA A 224 9.58 -9.45 -0.86
CA ALA A 224 8.45 -9.34 0.04
C ALA A 224 7.16 -9.05 -0.72
N PHE A 225 6.10 -9.79 -0.40
CA PHE A 225 4.73 -9.52 -0.80
C PHE A 225 3.81 -9.58 0.41
N THR A 226 2.68 -8.90 0.32
CA THR A 226 1.54 -9.11 1.21
C THR A 226 0.42 -9.71 0.39
N THR A 227 -0.08 -10.85 0.81
CA THR A 227 -1.16 -11.59 0.16
C THR A 227 -2.41 -11.49 1.02
N VAL A 228 -3.55 -11.38 0.34
CA VAL A 228 -4.87 -11.33 0.98
C VAL A 228 -5.77 -12.31 0.24
N ASP A 229 -6.32 -13.27 0.98
CA ASP A 229 -7.33 -14.19 0.48
C ASP A 229 -8.70 -13.60 0.78
N LEU A 230 -9.49 -13.40 -0.27
CA LEU A 230 -10.87 -12.91 -0.20
C LEU A 230 -11.82 -14.02 -0.62
N PHE A 231 -12.88 -14.23 0.14
CA PHE A 231 -13.98 -15.13 -0.20
C PHE A 231 -15.30 -14.42 0.05
N ASP A 232 -16.15 -14.39 -0.99
CA ASP A 232 -17.48 -13.77 -0.94
C ASP A 232 -17.46 -12.35 -0.33
N GLY A 233 -16.55 -11.50 -0.82
CA GLY A 233 -16.39 -10.13 -0.35
C GLY A 233 -15.82 -9.97 1.06
N THR A 234 -15.39 -11.05 1.72
CA THR A 234 -14.81 -11.02 3.07
C THR A 234 -13.34 -11.43 3.06
N VAL A 235 -12.53 -10.80 3.91
CA VAL A 235 -11.13 -11.19 4.10
C VAL A 235 -11.06 -12.47 4.94
N GLU A 236 -10.46 -13.52 4.37
CA GLU A 236 -10.28 -14.82 5.02
C GLU A 236 -8.89 -14.97 5.65
N LYS A 237 -7.87 -14.41 4.99
CA LYS A 237 -6.48 -14.51 5.45
C LYS A 237 -5.67 -13.34 4.92
N ILE A 238 -4.75 -12.84 5.75
CA ILE A 238 -3.70 -11.89 5.35
C ILE A 238 -2.36 -12.51 5.74
N SER A 239 -1.41 -12.50 4.82
CA SER A 239 -0.07 -13.02 5.09
C SER A 239 1.01 -12.18 4.43
N GLU A 240 2.09 -11.97 5.16
CA GLU A 240 3.34 -11.46 4.60
C GLU A 240 4.16 -12.66 4.13
N VAL A 241 4.60 -12.61 2.88
CA VAL A 241 5.34 -13.71 2.25
C VAL A 241 6.65 -13.20 1.68
N TRP A 242 7.71 -13.97 1.90
CA TRP A 242 8.98 -13.82 1.20
C TRP A 242 9.09 -14.90 0.14
N VAL A 243 9.37 -14.49 -1.09
CA VAL A 243 9.54 -15.37 -2.23
C VAL A 243 10.98 -15.29 -2.70
N LEU A 244 11.69 -16.42 -2.66
CA LEU A 244 13.03 -16.54 -3.19
C LEU A 244 12.95 -16.65 -4.71
N VAL A 245 13.65 -15.76 -5.42
CA VAL A 245 13.70 -15.74 -6.88
C VAL A 245 15.11 -16.05 -7.35
N SER A 246 15.26 -17.12 -8.14
CA SER A 246 16.52 -17.57 -8.74
C SER A 246 16.32 -17.81 -10.23
N GLY A 247 16.81 -16.88 -11.06
CA GLY A 247 16.56 -16.91 -12.50
C GLY A 247 15.07 -16.89 -12.83
N ALA A 248 14.56 -17.95 -13.46
CA ALA A 248 13.14 -18.12 -13.80
C ALA A 248 12.31 -18.85 -12.72
N GLN A 249 12.95 -19.31 -11.64
CA GLN A 249 12.29 -20.03 -10.55
C GLN A 249 11.93 -19.08 -9.42
N ALA A 250 10.78 -19.35 -8.79
CA ALA A 250 10.31 -18.67 -7.60
C ALA A 250 9.76 -19.69 -6.61
N GLU A 251 10.19 -19.63 -5.35
CA GLU A 251 9.72 -20.48 -4.27
C GLU A 251 9.37 -19.67 -3.02
N LEU A 252 8.40 -20.16 -2.25
CA LEU A 252 8.05 -19.55 -0.97
C LEU A 252 9.17 -19.83 0.03
N GLU A 253 9.79 -18.77 0.53
CA GLU A 253 10.86 -18.83 1.54
C GLU A 253 10.28 -18.75 2.96
N GLU A 254 9.36 -17.81 3.19
CA GLU A 254 8.76 -17.55 4.49
C GLU A 254 7.32 -17.06 4.32
N GLU A 255 6.43 -17.49 5.20
CA GLU A 255 5.06 -16.97 5.32
C GLU A 255 4.76 -16.64 6.79
N THR A 256 4.42 -15.39 7.06
CA THR A 256 3.90 -14.94 8.35
C THR A 256 2.42 -14.59 8.20
N VAL A 257 1.55 -15.37 8.83
CA VAL A 257 0.10 -15.11 8.83
C VAL A 257 -0.23 -13.98 9.82
N LEU A 258 -0.68 -12.84 9.30
CA LEU A 258 -1.07 -11.68 10.11
C LEU A 258 -2.51 -11.79 10.61
N TYR A 259 -3.39 -12.35 9.77
CA TYR A 259 -4.80 -12.53 10.08
C TYR A 259 -5.31 -13.81 9.44
N LYS A 260 -6.20 -14.49 10.16
CA LYS A 260 -7.00 -15.60 9.63
C LYS A 260 -8.37 -15.54 10.27
N ARG A 261 -9.42 -15.54 9.45
CA ARG A 261 -10.80 -15.51 9.92
C ARG A 261 -11.05 -16.73 10.81
N PRO A 262 -11.58 -16.54 12.04
CA PRO A 262 -11.98 -17.66 12.87
C PRO A 262 -13.02 -18.49 12.13
N ARG A 263 -12.83 -19.82 12.06
CA ARG A 263 -13.88 -20.71 11.57
C ARG A 263 -14.97 -20.75 12.62
N GLU A 264 -16.14 -20.21 12.32
CA GLU A 264 -17.33 -20.46 13.12
C GLU A 264 -17.53 -21.97 13.17
N HIS A 265 -17.47 -22.54 14.38
CA HIS A 265 -17.83 -23.94 14.57
C HIS A 265 -19.34 -24.02 14.37
N MET A 266 -19.77 -24.55 13.22
CA MET A 266 -21.14 -25.00 13.02
C MET A 266 -21.47 -26.16 13.95
#